data_AF-A0A524RL94-F1
#
_entry.id   AF-A0A524RL94-F1
#
_cell.length_a   1.000
_cell.length_b   1.000
_cell.length_c   1.000
_cell.angle_alpha   90.00
_cell.angle_beta   90.00
_cell.angle_gamma   90.00
#
_symmetry.space_group_name_H-M   'P 1'
#
loop_
_entity.id
_entity.type
_entity.pdbx_description
1 polymer ?
#
loop_
_entity_poly.entity_id
_entity_poly.type
_entity_poly.pdbx_seq_one_letter_code
_entity_poly.pdbx_strand_id
1 'polypeptide(L)'
;MTVELHDWKAEAVPRAEALLQQLRLGDRDWHTFKGDRQRRAAEQLAAALALLLHDQADAAIQHLEEARQWLQRQRRDPGCPDRRPQQP
;
A
#
# COMPACT_ATOMS: atom_id res chain seq x y z
N MET A 1 -13.41 15.95 32.19
CA MET A 1 -12.00 15.76 31.79
C MET A 1 -11.98 14.83 30.59
N THR A 2 -12.12 15.37 29.39
CA THR A 2 -11.98 14.65 28.13
C THR A 2 -10.49 14.48 27.88
N VAL A 3 -10.00 13.25 27.96
CA VAL A 3 -8.64 12.91 27.53
C VAL A 3 -8.60 13.16 26.03
N GLU A 4 -7.76 14.10 25.58
CA GLU A 4 -7.50 14.28 24.15
C GLU A 4 -6.96 12.97 23.59
N LEU A 5 -7.82 12.26 22.85
CA LEU A 5 -7.49 11.01 22.17
C LEU A 5 -6.58 11.20 20.93
N HIS A 6 -6.01 12.39 20.73
CA HIS A 6 -5.21 12.71 19.55
C HIS A 6 -3.97 13.46 20.04
N ASP A 7 -2.74 13.00 19.78
CA ASP A 7 -2.22 13.21 18.43
C ASP A 7 -1.07 12.29 17.99
N TRP A 8 -0.90 11.10 18.60
CA TRP A 8 0.17 10.19 18.15
C TRP A 8 0.02 9.82 16.66
N LYS A 9 -1.22 9.88 16.15
CA LYS A 9 -1.54 9.71 14.73
C LYS A 9 -1.25 10.93 13.87
N ALA A 10 -1.37 12.18 14.33
CA ALA A 10 -1.23 13.32 13.43
C ALA A 10 0.18 13.48 12.87
N GLU A 11 1.21 13.10 13.62
CA GLU A 11 2.56 13.02 13.05
C GLU A 11 2.78 11.74 12.25
N ALA A 12 2.12 10.64 12.63
CA ALA A 12 2.31 9.34 11.99
C ALA A 12 1.64 9.27 10.60
N VAL A 13 0.46 9.88 10.43
CA VAL A 13 -0.30 9.90 9.16
C VAL A 13 0.53 10.48 8.01
N PRO A 14 1.03 11.72 8.07
CA PRO A 14 1.78 12.30 6.95
C PRO A 14 3.10 11.55 6.69
N ARG A 15 3.71 10.93 7.72
CA ARG A 15 4.91 10.09 7.55
C ARG A 15 4.59 8.78 6.83
N ALA A 16 3.49 8.13 7.18
CA ALA A 16 3.04 6.91 6.52
C ALA A 16 2.64 7.18 5.06
N GLU A 17 1.96 8.30 4.80
CA GLU A 17 1.61 8.74 3.45
C GLU A 17 2.86 9.06 2.62
N ALA A 18 3.83 9.79 3.19
CA ALA A 18 5.10 10.09 2.51
C ALA A 18 5.86 8.79 2.18
N LEU A 19 5.95 7.87 3.12
CA LEU A 19 6.56 6.55 2.90
C LEU A 19 5.85 5.79 1.78
N LEU A 20 4.51 5.78 1.79
CA LEU A 20 3.72 5.15 0.73
C LEU A 20 4.03 5.78 -0.63
N GLN A 21 4.08 7.12 -0.74
CA GLN A 21 4.43 7.79 -1.99
C GLN A 21 5.84 7.43 -2.47
N GLN A 22 6.81 7.28 -1.57
CA GLN A 22 8.17 6.88 -1.93
C GLN A 22 8.26 5.43 -2.42
N LEU A 23 7.43 4.54 -1.88
CA LEU A 23 7.44 3.12 -2.23
C LEU A 23 6.52 2.78 -3.42
N ARG A 24 5.55 3.65 -3.73
CA ARG A 24 4.56 3.43 -4.76
C ARG A 24 5.21 3.20 -6.11
N LEU A 25 4.85 2.11 -6.78
CA LEU A 25 5.29 1.87 -8.16
C LEU A 25 4.44 2.70 -9.12
N GLY A 26 5.03 3.72 -9.72
CA GLY A 26 4.43 4.44 -10.84
C GLY A 26 4.53 3.67 -12.16
N ASP A 27 3.80 4.12 -13.18
CA ASP A 27 3.75 3.45 -14.51
C ASP A 27 5.12 3.20 -15.14
N ARG A 28 6.06 4.15 -14.94
CA ARG A 28 7.43 4.04 -15.45
C ARG A 28 8.21 2.90 -14.80
N ASP A 29 8.00 2.67 -13.51
CA ASP A 29 8.71 1.67 -12.71
C ASP A 29 7.99 0.33 -12.71
N TRP A 30 6.69 0.32 -13.04
CA TRP A 30 5.86 -0.88 -13.01
C TRP A 30 6.47 -2.02 -13.82
N HIS A 31 6.84 -1.77 -15.08
CA HIS A 31 7.38 -2.80 -15.96
C HIS A 31 8.66 -3.45 -15.42
N THR A 32 9.48 -2.69 -14.71
CA THR A 32 10.75 -3.16 -14.14
C THR A 32 10.55 -3.90 -12.81
N PHE A 33 9.63 -3.42 -11.97
CA PHE A 33 9.55 -3.85 -10.56
C PHE A 33 8.27 -4.58 -10.17
N LYS A 34 7.32 -4.78 -11.09
CA LYS A 34 6.07 -5.53 -10.85
C LYS A 34 6.26 -6.95 -10.31
N GLY A 35 7.40 -7.59 -10.62
CA GLY A 35 7.78 -8.91 -10.11
C GLY A 35 8.63 -8.88 -8.84
N ASP A 36 9.09 -7.71 -8.40
CA ASP A 36 9.89 -7.55 -7.19
C ASP A 36 9.01 -7.70 -5.95
N ARG A 37 9.00 -8.90 -5.40
CA ARG A 37 8.18 -9.26 -4.25
C ARG A 37 8.48 -8.43 -3.02
N GLN A 38 9.74 -8.03 -2.80
CA GLN A 38 10.09 -7.22 -1.64
C GLN A 38 9.57 -5.80 -1.80
N ARG A 39 9.74 -5.21 -2.98
CA ARG A 39 9.22 -3.86 -3.26
C ARG A 39 7.69 -3.80 -3.22
N ARG A 40 7.01 -4.80 -3.80
CA ARG A 40 5.54 -4.92 -3.71
C ARG A 40 5.06 -5.13 -2.28
N ALA A 41 5.72 -5.98 -1.49
CA ALA A 41 5.35 -6.17 -0.09
C ALA A 41 5.54 -4.87 0.73
N ALA A 42 6.64 -4.15 0.52
CA ALA A 42 6.91 -2.90 1.21
C ALA A 42 5.86 -1.82 0.90
N GLU A 43 5.48 -1.66 -0.37
CA GLU A 43 4.39 -0.76 -0.79
C GLU A 43 3.07 -1.11 -0.09
N GLN A 44 2.69 -2.39 -0.07
CA GLN A 44 1.47 -2.85 0.59
C GLN A 44 1.49 -2.63 2.10
N LEU A 45 2.63 -2.85 2.77
CA LEU A 45 2.77 -2.57 4.20
C LEU A 45 2.65 -1.08 4.52
N ALA A 46 3.22 -0.21 3.68
CA ALA A 46 3.08 1.23 3.85
C ALA A 46 1.63 1.69 3.64
N ALA A 47 0.92 1.12 2.66
CA ALA A 47 -0.51 1.37 2.46
C ALA A 47 -1.35 0.90 3.64
N ALA A 48 -1.09 -0.31 4.17
CA ALA A 48 -1.77 -0.83 5.34
C ALA A 48 -1.59 0.08 6.57
N LEU A 49 -0.36 0.56 6.80
CA LEU A 49 -0.07 1.46 7.90
C LEU A 49 -0.83 2.79 7.76
N ALA A 50 -0.82 3.41 6.57
CA ALA A 50 -1.56 4.64 6.32
C ALA A 50 -3.07 4.45 6.56
N LEU A 51 -3.66 3.39 6.03
CA LEU A 51 -5.08 3.06 6.22
C LEU A 51 -5.43 2.82 7.69
N LEU A 52 -4.60 2.08 8.42
CA LEU A 52 -4.80 1.84 9.85
C LEU A 52 -4.77 3.14 10.67
N LEU A 53 -3.86 4.04 10.34
CA LEU A 53 -3.76 5.35 11.00
C LEU A 53 -4.97 6.24 10.70
N HIS A 54 -5.62 6.05 9.54
CA HIS A 54 -6.90 6.64 9.17
C HIS A 54 -8.13 5.86 9.66
N ASP A 55 -7.97 4.94 10.62
CA ASP A 55 -9.05 4.12 11.20
C ASP A 55 -9.77 3.20 10.19
N GLN A 56 -9.14 2.90 9.06
CA GLN A 56 -9.65 2.00 8.02
C GLN A 56 -9.08 0.58 8.20
N ALA A 57 -9.38 -0.05 9.33
CA ALA A 57 -8.79 -1.34 9.74
C ALA A 57 -9.04 -2.47 8.73
N ASP A 58 -10.25 -2.59 8.18
CA ASP A 58 -10.57 -3.65 7.22
C ASP A 58 -9.75 -3.54 5.93
N ALA A 59 -9.60 -2.32 5.41
CA ALA A 59 -8.76 -2.05 4.25
C ALA A 59 -7.28 -2.30 4.58
N ALA A 60 -6.81 -1.91 5.77
CA ALA A 60 -5.46 -2.19 6.21
C ALA A 60 -5.17 -3.70 6.25
N ILE A 61 -6.11 -4.52 6.75
CA ILE A 61 -6.00 -5.98 6.78
C ILE A 61 -5.84 -6.55 5.36
N GLN A 62 -6.61 -6.07 4.39
CA GLN A 62 -6.48 -6.51 3.00
C GLN A 62 -5.06 -6.26 2.47
N HIS A 63 -4.50 -5.07 2.72
CA HIS A 63 -3.14 -4.74 2.31
C HIS A 63 -2.08 -5.58 3.04
N LEU A 64 -2.26 -5.89 4.33
CA LEU A 64 -1.38 -6.79 5.09
C LEU A 64 -1.38 -8.21 4.49
N GLU A 65 -2.54 -8.74 4.16
CA GLU A 65 -2.69 -10.05 3.53
C GLU A 65 -2.00 -10.08 2.16
N GLU A 66 -2.15 -9.03 1.34
CA GLU A 66 -1.43 -8.92 0.07
C GLU A 66 0.09 -8.86 0.26
N ALA A 67 0.58 -8.10 1.24
CA ALA A 67 2.01 -8.05 1.56
C ALA A 67 2.54 -9.43 1.96
N ARG A 68 1.78 -10.15 2.81
CA ARG A 68 2.13 -11.51 3.23
C ARG A 68 2.22 -12.46 2.04
N GLN A 69 1.25 -12.41 1.13
CA GLN A 69 1.24 -13.27 -0.07
C GLN A 69 2.41 -12.98 -1.00
N TRP A 70 2.85 -11.72 -1.12
CA TRP A 70 4.06 -11.36 -1.86
C TRP A 70 5.31 -11.97 -1.23
N LEU A 71 5.50 -11.83 0.09
CA LEU A 71 6.64 -12.39 0.81
C LEU A 71 6.67 -13.92 0.77
N GLN A 72 5.49 -14.55 0.87
CA GLN A 72 5.32 -16.01 0.78
C GLN A 72 5.41 -16.55 -0.65
N ARG A 73 5.61 -15.69 -1.66
CA ARG A 73 5.66 -16.07 -3.09
C ARG A 73 4.36 -16.71 -3.60
N GLN A 74 3.25 -16.45 -2.92
CA GLN A 74 1.93 -16.97 -3.27
C GLN A 74 1.22 -16.08 -4.29
N ARG A 75 1.57 -14.79 -4.33
CA ARG A 75 1.10 -13.86 -5.36
C ARG A 75 2.06 -13.85 -6.54
N ARG A 76 1.49 -13.80 -7.75
CA ARG A 76 2.21 -13.49 -8.99
C ARG A 76 1.78 -12.12 -9.47
N ASP A 77 2.67 -11.47 -10.21
CA ASP A 77 2.39 -10.20 -10.89
C ASP A 77 1.07 -10.30 -11.69
N PRO A 78 0.07 -9.43 -11.42
CA PRO A 78 -1.24 -9.46 -12.09
C PRO A 78 -1.16 -9.17 -13.60
N GLY A 79 0.02 -8.83 -14.13
CA GLY A 79 0.22 -8.51 -15.54
C GLY A 79 0.24 -6.99 -15.77
N CYS A 80 0.56 -6.57 -16.99
CA CYS A 80 0.52 -5.13 -17.31
C CYS A 80 -0.91 -4.59 -17.19
N PRO A 81 -1.11 -3.42 -16.56
CA PRO A 81 -2.38 -2.70 -16.65
C PRO A 81 -2.49 -2.04 -18.03
N ASP A 82 -2.51 -2.83 -19.10
CA ASP A 82 -2.63 -2.29 -20.47
C ASP A 82 -4.07 -2.43 -20.98
N ARG A 83 -4.67 -1.25 -21.15
CA ARG A 83 -5.89 -0.88 -21.88
C ARG A 83 -7.23 -1.37 -21.33
N ARG A 84 -7.92 -0.51 -20.57
CA ARG A 84 -9.37 -0.37 -20.80
C ARG A 84 -9.54 0.25 -22.20
N PRO A 85 -10.27 -0.36 -23.14
CA PRO A 85 -10.85 0.43 -24.22
C PRO A 85 -11.82 1.42 -23.56
N GLN A 86 -11.70 2.69 -23.89
CA GLN A 86 -12.76 3.66 -23.59
C GLN A 86 -14.03 3.11 -24.24
N GLN A 87 -15.03 2.76 -23.42
CA GLN A 87 -16.32 2.29 -23.91
C GLN A 87 -17.01 3.44 -24.68
N PRO A 88 -17.71 3.15 -25.79
CA PRO A 88 -18.31 4.16 -26.67
C PRO A 88 -19.43 4.96 -25.99
#